data_AF-A0A9E3VLT2-F1
#
_entry.id   AF-A0A9E3VLT2-F1
#
_cell.length_a   1.000
_cell.length_b   1.000
_cell.length_c   1.000
_cell.angle_alpha   90.00
_cell.angle_beta   90.00
_cell.angle_gamma   90.00
#
_symmetry.space_group_name_H-M   'P 1'
#
loop_
_entity.id
_entity.type
_entity.pdbx_description
1 polymer ?
#
loop_
_entity_poly.entity_id
_entity_poly.type
_entity_poly.pdbx_seq_one_letter_code
_entity_poly.pdbx_strand_id
1 'polypeptide(L)'
;MPSGNSFLFAALTGYLLLLTIQVVGLTEYSRFFRKRNTSQVFLYGLYIIVLIIQVPLVYWLLFYKSVALVLSNQLWKFLWIISAIWVSSLLVAGFTVIIKKVEKKFRKSNKQNDYQPNESRREFLTLTTYTGIGIISSSTLMLSQDSTTPVVEHVTMSFKNLPLAFDGTTIGILSDIHSSPFMPKAQIAEYTASLMSLQCDLVILPGDFINSRTEEVFPCIEALQGIHAPLGVWAVTGNHDYFSKQVERIVFELEQTGIRFLRNEHTGIRKGSDSISLLGIDDEFSNTIGKYVIDGFTHEKAVESMLSNGKDDFKLMMCHKPYRFQEYSAVGIDCMISGHTHGGQIVAMPSIIPGGISFSRFASPYVSGLYTSATNNNTKMYVTRGVGSVGIPIRYNAKPEITKITLQRI
;
A
#
# COMPACT_ATOMS: atom_id res chain seq x y z
N MET A 1 -13.89 7.38 8.84
CA MET A 1 -13.58 6.19 9.68
C MET A 1 -14.80 5.29 9.69
N PRO A 2 -14.66 3.98 9.46
CA PRO A 2 -15.74 3.04 9.75
C PRO A 2 -16.12 3.25 11.21
N SER A 3 -17.42 3.41 11.51
CA SER A 3 -17.88 3.49 12.90
C SER A 3 -17.26 2.33 13.68
N GLY A 4 -16.83 2.52 14.94
CA GLY A 4 -16.10 1.49 15.70
C GLY A 4 -16.76 0.11 15.67
N ASN A 5 -18.09 0.08 15.49
CA ASN A 5 -18.91 -1.12 15.32
C ASN A 5 -18.62 -1.92 14.04
N SER A 6 -18.28 -1.26 12.92
CA SER A 6 -18.02 -1.93 11.64
C SER A 6 -16.65 -2.62 11.58
N PHE A 7 -15.62 -2.02 12.19
CA PHE A 7 -14.32 -2.69 12.39
C PHE A 7 -14.46 -3.89 13.35
N LEU A 8 -15.18 -3.70 14.46
CA LEU A 8 -15.44 -4.76 15.42
C LEU A 8 -16.20 -5.93 14.77
N PHE A 9 -17.20 -5.63 13.94
CA PHE A 9 -17.98 -6.62 13.21
C PHE A 9 -17.13 -7.38 12.19
N ALA A 10 -16.27 -6.69 11.42
CA ALA A 10 -15.37 -7.33 10.47
C ALA A 10 -14.34 -8.23 11.15
N ALA A 11 -13.75 -7.77 12.26
CA ALA A 11 -12.82 -8.55 13.07
C ALA A 11 -13.49 -9.78 13.69
N LEU A 12 -14.70 -9.63 14.23
CA LEU A 12 -15.49 -10.73 14.78
C LEU A 12 -15.88 -11.75 13.70
N THR A 13 -16.27 -11.28 12.52
CA THR A 13 -16.63 -12.13 11.38
C THR A 13 -15.42 -12.90 10.86
N GLY A 14 -14.27 -12.24 10.71
CA GLY A 14 -13.01 -12.88 10.33
C GLY A 14 -12.55 -13.92 11.36
N TYR A 15 -12.73 -13.64 12.64
CA TYR A 15 -12.43 -14.59 13.71
C TYR A 15 -13.37 -15.80 13.71
N LEU A 16 -14.68 -15.59 13.56
CA LEU A 16 -15.66 -16.67 13.44
C LEU A 16 -15.38 -17.55 12.22
N LEU A 17 -14.95 -16.96 11.10
CA LEU A 17 -14.54 -17.70 9.91
C LEU A 17 -13.29 -18.55 10.18
N LEU A 18 -12.27 -17.98 10.82
CA LEU A 18 -11.05 -18.69 11.24
C LEU A 18 -11.37 -19.84 12.21
N LEU A 19 -12.19 -19.60 13.24
CA LEU A 19 -12.68 -20.62 14.16
C LEU A 19 -13.43 -21.72 13.42
N THR A 20 -14.28 -21.37 12.45
CA THR A 20 -15.02 -22.33 11.65
C THR A 20 -14.07 -23.19 10.83
N ILE A 21 -13.08 -22.59 10.17
CA ILE A 21 -12.03 -23.31 9.43
C ILE A 21 -11.24 -24.24 10.37
N GLN A 22 -10.95 -23.80 11.59
CA GLN A 22 -10.24 -24.60 12.59
C GLN A 22 -11.09 -25.76 13.13
N VAL A 23 -12.38 -25.55 13.41
CA VAL A 23 -13.30 -26.60 13.86
C VAL A 23 -13.54 -27.61 12.75
N VAL A 24 -13.76 -27.16 11.51
CA VAL A 24 -13.87 -28.04 10.34
C VAL A 24 -12.56 -28.80 10.13
N GLY A 25 -11.42 -28.12 10.22
CA GLY A 25 -10.08 -28.71 10.20
C GLY A 25 -9.91 -29.79 11.28
N LEU A 26 -10.35 -29.55 12.51
CA LEU A 26 -10.34 -30.50 13.62
C LEU A 26 -11.21 -31.73 13.33
N THR A 27 -12.41 -31.52 12.77
CA THR A 27 -13.31 -32.63 12.44
C THR A 27 -12.77 -33.48 11.28
N GLU A 28 -12.12 -32.88 10.29
CA GLU A 28 -11.48 -33.63 9.21
C GLU A 28 -10.19 -34.32 9.67
N TYR A 29 -9.37 -33.64 10.50
CA TYR A 29 -8.14 -34.16 11.08
C TYR A 29 -8.40 -35.33 12.03
N SER A 30 -9.45 -35.24 12.86
CA SER A 30 -9.91 -36.32 13.75
C SER A 30 -10.47 -37.54 13.02
N ARG A 31 -11.13 -37.33 11.89
CA ARG A 31 -11.59 -38.42 11.02
C ARG A 31 -10.43 -39.12 10.30
N PHE A 32 -9.35 -38.40 10.00
CA PHE A 32 -8.19 -38.93 9.27
C PHE A 32 -7.33 -39.88 10.12
N PHE A 33 -7.23 -39.67 11.44
CA PHE A 33 -6.38 -40.45 12.35
C PHE A 33 -7.18 -41.31 13.35
N ARG A 34 -8.09 -42.15 12.83
CA ARG A 34 -9.06 -42.94 13.63
C ARG A 34 -8.47 -44.05 14.52
N LYS A 35 -7.16 -44.33 14.49
CA LYS A 35 -6.50 -45.36 15.33
C LYS A 35 -5.64 -44.70 16.40
N ARG A 36 -6.11 -44.70 17.66
CA ARG A 36 -5.46 -44.10 18.84
C ARG A 36 -4.06 -44.67 19.09
N ASN A 37 -3.02 -43.86 18.88
CA ASN A 37 -1.65 -44.10 19.35
C ASN A 37 -1.17 -42.91 20.20
N THR A 38 -0.25 -43.12 21.15
CA THR A 38 0.18 -42.13 22.17
C THR A 38 0.66 -40.80 21.60
N SER A 39 1.30 -40.81 20.44
CA SER A 39 1.72 -39.61 19.69
C SER A 39 0.54 -38.70 19.30
N GLN A 40 -0.66 -39.25 19.19
CA GLN A 40 -1.86 -38.52 18.79
C GLN A 40 -2.44 -37.74 19.96
N VAL A 41 -2.44 -38.32 21.17
CA VAL A 41 -2.87 -37.60 22.38
C VAL A 41 -1.98 -36.39 22.63
N PHE A 42 -0.67 -36.53 22.38
CA PHE A 42 0.29 -35.44 22.46
C PHE A 42 0.02 -34.31 21.44
N LEU A 43 -0.23 -34.66 20.17
CA LEU A 43 -0.56 -33.69 19.13
C LEU A 43 -1.91 -32.99 19.37
N TYR A 44 -2.91 -33.72 19.89
CA TYR A 44 -4.19 -33.14 20.33
C TYR A 44 -4.02 -32.18 21.50
N GLY A 45 -3.20 -32.54 22.48
CA GLY A 45 -2.87 -31.67 23.61
C GLY A 45 -2.18 -30.39 23.14
N LEU A 46 -1.20 -30.49 22.24
CA LEU A 46 -0.50 -29.34 21.66
C LEU A 46 -1.47 -28.43 20.89
N TYR A 47 -2.42 -29.00 20.15
CA TYR A 47 -3.46 -28.26 19.43
C TYR A 47 -4.40 -27.48 20.36
N ILE A 48 -4.85 -28.11 21.46
CA ILE A 48 -5.70 -27.44 22.48
C ILE A 48 -4.93 -26.30 23.15
N ILE A 49 -3.64 -26.49 23.45
CA ILE A 49 -2.78 -25.46 24.02
C ILE A 49 -2.68 -24.26 23.07
N VAL A 50 -2.52 -24.48 21.75
CA VAL A 50 -2.46 -23.40 20.77
C VAL A 50 -3.80 -22.66 20.64
N LEU A 51 -4.93 -23.36 20.67
CA LEU A 51 -6.26 -22.74 20.72
C LEU A 51 -6.42 -21.84 21.97
N ILE A 52 -5.99 -22.34 23.13
CA ILE A 52 -6.01 -21.57 24.38
C ILE A 52 -5.11 -20.32 24.27
N ILE A 53 -3.99 -20.40 23.56
CA ILE A 53 -3.08 -19.26 23.33
C ILE A 53 -3.65 -18.24 22.32
N GLN A 54 -4.48 -18.67 21.37
CA GLN A 54 -5.09 -17.79 20.38
C GLN A 54 -6.24 -16.94 20.93
N VAL A 55 -6.94 -17.41 21.96
CA VAL A 55 -8.03 -16.65 22.61
C VAL A 55 -7.55 -15.31 23.19
N PRO A 56 -6.43 -15.24 23.95
CA PRO A 56 -5.81 -13.98 24.37
C PRO A 56 -5.35 -13.08 23.21
N LEU A 57 -4.89 -13.65 22.09
CA LEU A 57 -4.44 -12.89 20.92
C LEU A 57 -5.60 -12.18 20.21
N VAL A 58 -6.73 -12.87 20.08
CA VAL A 58 -7.95 -12.32 19.46
C VAL A 58 -8.59 -11.31 20.41
N TYR A 59 -8.61 -11.61 21.71
CA TYR A 59 -9.00 -10.66 22.74
C TYR A 59 -8.14 -9.39 22.66
N TRP A 60 -6.82 -9.51 22.51
CA TRP A 60 -5.95 -8.36 22.32
C TRP A 60 -6.26 -7.60 21.02
N LEU A 61 -6.48 -8.27 19.88
CA LEU A 61 -6.85 -7.57 18.64
C LEU A 61 -8.20 -6.82 18.73
N LEU A 62 -9.16 -7.36 19.48
CA LEU A 62 -10.48 -6.75 19.67
C LEU A 62 -10.49 -5.66 20.75
N PHE A 63 -9.60 -5.75 21.74
CA PHE A 63 -9.58 -4.91 22.95
C PHE A 63 -8.22 -4.26 23.23
N TYR A 64 -7.34 -4.13 22.23
CA TYR A 64 -5.98 -3.55 22.35
C TYR A 64 -5.97 -2.15 22.96
N LYS A 65 -7.06 -1.39 22.75
CA LYS A 65 -7.25 -0.06 23.35
C LYS A 65 -7.94 -0.08 24.72
N SER A 66 -8.49 -1.22 25.16
CA SER A 66 -9.44 -1.31 26.28
C SER A 66 -8.89 -2.00 27.53
N VAL A 67 -7.84 -2.83 27.42
CA VAL A 67 -7.31 -3.58 28.56
C VAL A 67 -5.79 -3.57 28.63
N ALA A 68 -5.27 -3.10 29.76
CA ALA A 68 -3.86 -3.05 30.13
C ALA A 68 -3.30 -4.43 30.52
N LEU A 69 -3.30 -5.39 29.59
CA LEU A 69 -2.48 -6.60 29.75
C LEU A 69 -1.04 -6.26 29.38
N VAL A 70 -0.23 -6.01 30.40
CA VAL A 70 1.21 -5.68 30.33
C VAL A 70 2.01 -6.91 29.90
N LEU A 71 1.89 -7.32 28.64
CA LEU A 71 2.77 -8.30 28.01
C LEU A 71 3.82 -7.56 27.19
N SER A 72 5.09 -7.97 27.30
CA SER A 72 6.19 -7.29 26.60
C SER A 72 6.06 -7.41 25.08
N ASN A 73 6.51 -6.40 24.34
CA ASN A 73 6.48 -6.40 22.86
C ASN A 73 7.24 -7.60 22.24
N GLN A 74 8.20 -8.18 22.96
CA GLN A 74 8.93 -9.36 22.51
C GLN A 74 8.11 -10.65 22.62
N LEU A 75 7.32 -10.78 23.68
CA LEU A 75 6.43 -11.92 23.86
C LEU A 75 5.32 -11.92 22.80
N TRP A 76 4.80 -10.76 22.44
CA TRP A 76 3.83 -10.64 21.34
C TRP A 76 4.39 -11.05 19.99
N LYS A 77 5.62 -10.64 19.66
CA LYS A 77 6.31 -11.06 18.43
C LYS A 77 6.54 -12.57 18.40
N PHE A 78 6.91 -13.15 19.54
CA PHE A 78 7.09 -14.59 19.68
C PHE A 78 5.78 -15.37 19.45
N LEU A 79 4.67 -14.92 20.05
CA LEU A 79 3.35 -15.52 19.84
C LEU A 79 2.87 -15.41 18.38
N TRP A 80 3.18 -14.28 17.72
CA TRP A 80 2.92 -14.09 16.29
C TRP A 80 3.67 -15.09 15.40
N ILE A 81 4.97 -15.27 15.64
CA ILE A 81 5.81 -16.19 14.87
C ILE A 81 5.31 -17.63 15.04
N ILE A 82 4.96 -18.04 16.27
CA ILE A 82 4.41 -19.39 16.53
C ILE A 82 3.08 -19.58 15.81
N SER A 83 2.18 -18.60 15.87
CA SER A 83 0.87 -18.67 15.20
C SER A 83 1.03 -18.77 13.67
N ALA A 84 1.95 -17.99 13.08
CA ALA A 84 2.22 -18.01 11.64
C ALA A 84 2.81 -19.34 11.17
N ILE A 85 3.79 -19.89 11.91
CA ILE A 85 4.36 -21.23 11.64
C ILE A 85 3.25 -22.29 11.71
N TRP A 86 2.35 -22.18 12.67
CA TRP A 86 1.29 -23.16 12.89
C TRP A 86 0.19 -23.11 11.83
N VAL A 87 -0.29 -21.92 11.45
CA VAL A 87 -1.24 -21.75 10.32
C VAL A 87 -0.64 -22.30 9.03
N SER A 88 0.64 -22.01 8.77
CA SER A 88 1.36 -22.54 7.61
C SER A 88 1.42 -24.08 7.63
N SER A 89 1.64 -24.69 8.81
CA SER A 89 1.64 -26.14 8.96
C SER A 89 0.27 -26.79 8.68
N LEU A 90 -0.83 -26.11 9.06
CA LEU A 90 -2.19 -26.58 8.78
C LEU A 90 -2.54 -26.49 7.29
N LEU A 91 -2.06 -25.46 6.59
CA LEU A 91 -2.22 -25.35 5.14
C LEU A 91 -1.47 -26.45 4.40
N VAL A 92 -0.24 -26.77 4.82
CA VAL A 92 0.54 -27.90 4.26
C VAL A 92 -0.15 -29.24 4.54
N ALA A 93 -0.65 -29.45 5.77
CA ALA A 93 -1.40 -30.65 6.12
C ALA A 93 -2.70 -30.78 5.29
N GLY A 94 -3.46 -29.69 5.13
CA GLY A 94 -4.64 -29.66 4.26
C GLY A 94 -4.32 -29.98 2.81
N PHE A 95 -3.23 -29.41 2.28
CA PHE A 95 -2.78 -29.64 0.91
C PHE A 95 -2.36 -31.10 0.67
N THR A 96 -1.63 -31.70 1.61
CA THR A 96 -1.25 -33.14 1.51
C THR A 96 -2.46 -34.08 1.56
N VAL A 97 -3.53 -33.74 2.28
CA VAL A 97 -4.79 -34.50 2.29
C VAL A 97 -5.51 -34.39 0.95
N ILE A 98 -5.53 -33.21 0.33
CA ILE A 98 -6.11 -33.01 -1.01
C ILE A 98 -5.34 -33.84 -2.05
N ILE A 99 -4.01 -33.79 -2.04
CA ILE A 99 -3.17 -34.61 -2.92
C ILE A 99 -3.51 -36.10 -2.74
N LYS A 100 -3.58 -36.62 -1.51
CA LYS A 100 -3.92 -38.02 -1.25
C LYS A 100 -5.35 -38.38 -1.67
N LYS A 101 -6.32 -37.46 -1.57
CA LYS A 101 -7.70 -37.67 -2.08
C LYS A 101 -7.73 -37.74 -3.61
N VAL A 102 -6.99 -36.86 -4.29
CA VAL A 102 -6.82 -36.87 -5.75
C VAL A 102 -6.14 -38.16 -6.18
N GLU A 103 -5.04 -38.54 -5.53
CA GLU A 103 -4.31 -39.78 -5.77
C GLU A 103 -5.20 -41.02 -5.58
N LYS A 104 -6.04 -41.04 -4.53
CA LYS A 104 -7.01 -42.12 -4.28
C LYS A 104 -8.11 -42.17 -5.34
N LYS A 105 -8.54 -41.03 -5.89
CA LYS A 105 -9.53 -40.94 -6.97
C LYS A 105 -8.95 -41.48 -8.29
N PHE A 106 -7.70 -41.11 -8.60
CA PHE A 106 -6.95 -41.66 -9.73
C PHE A 106 -6.68 -43.17 -9.58
N ARG A 107 -6.33 -43.63 -8.37
CA ARG A 107 -6.09 -45.05 -8.07
C ARG A 107 -7.38 -45.89 -8.10
N LYS A 108 -8.55 -45.29 -7.84
CA LYS A 108 -9.86 -45.93 -8.03
C LYS A 108 -10.25 -46.04 -9.52
N SER A 109 -9.84 -45.06 -10.33
CA SER A 109 -10.03 -45.08 -11.79
C SER A 109 -9.16 -46.12 -12.48
N ASN A 110 -8.03 -46.51 -11.88
CA ASN A 110 -7.04 -47.40 -12.50
C ASN A 110 -7.07 -48.83 -11.93
N LYS A 111 -8.20 -49.24 -11.36
CA LYS A 111 -8.35 -50.48 -10.57
C LYS A 111 -8.60 -51.74 -11.41
N GLN A 112 -8.08 -51.76 -12.65
CA GLN A 112 -8.22 -52.92 -13.54
C GLN A 112 -6.90 -53.45 -14.13
N ASN A 113 -5.74 -52.92 -13.75
CA ASN A 113 -4.46 -53.54 -14.12
C ASN A 113 -3.50 -53.64 -12.93
N ASP A 114 -2.99 -54.84 -12.73
CA ASP A 114 -2.03 -55.23 -11.70
C ASP A 114 -0.68 -54.52 -12.00
N TYR A 115 -0.15 -53.73 -11.06
CA TYR A 115 1.02 -52.88 -11.33
C TYR A 115 2.05 -52.91 -10.20
N GLN A 116 3.18 -53.57 -10.48
CA GLN A 116 4.48 -53.42 -9.82
C GLN A 116 4.95 -51.96 -9.95
N PRO A 117 5.49 -51.30 -8.91
CA PRO A 117 5.86 -49.88 -8.99
C PRO A 117 7.07 -49.67 -9.93
N ASN A 118 6.80 -49.39 -11.21
CA ASN A 118 7.79 -49.09 -12.25
C ASN A 118 8.49 -47.73 -12.02
N GLU A 119 9.76 -47.63 -12.43
CA GLU A 119 10.60 -46.42 -12.38
C GLU A 119 9.92 -45.17 -12.96
N SER A 120 9.05 -45.36 -13.96
CA SER A 120 8.25 -44.31 -14.61
C SER A 120 7.35 -43.52 -13.63
N ARG A 121 6.91 -44.12 -12.52
CA ARG A 121 6.12 -43.40 -11.48
C ARG A 121 6.99 -42.49 -10.63
N ARG A 122 8.23 -42.88 -10.34
CA ARG A 122 9.21 -42.03 -9.63
C ARG A 122 9.64 -40.89 -10.52
N GLU A 123 9.94 -41.15 -11.78
CA GLU A 123 10.26 -40.10 -12.76
C GLU A 123 9.12 -39.11 -12.93
N PHE A 124 7.87 -39.57 -13.03
CA PHE A 124 6.70 -38.69 -13.12
C PHE A 124 6.54 -37.81 -11.87
N LEU A 125 6.63 -38.36 -10.66
CA LEU A 125 6.50 -37.58 -9.41
C LEU A 125 7.66 -36.58 -9.23
N THR A 126 8.87 -36.99 -9.59
CA THR A 126 10.06 -36.14 -9.57
C THR A 126 9.93 -35.02 -10.60
N LEU A 127 9.53 -35.33 -11.83
CA LEU A 127 9.25 -34.34 -12.88
C LEU A 127 8.11 -33.40 -12.50
N THR A 128 7.04 -33.90 -11.87
CA THR A 128 5.90 -33.07 -11.40
C THR A 128 6.32 -32.15 -10.25
N THR A 129 7.23 -32.61 -9.39
CA THR A 129 7.76 -31.82 -8.27
C THR A 129 8.75 -30.77 -8.77
N TYR A 130 9.65 -31.10 -9.70
CA TYR A 130 10.56 -30.14 -10.32
C TYR A 130 9.84 -29.16 -11.24
N THR A 131 8.79 -29.57 -11.96
CA THR A 131 7.92 -28.65 -12.70
C THR A 131 7.06 -27.82 -11.78
N GLY A 132 6.57 -28.35 -10.66
CA GLY A 132 5.84 -27.58 -9.64
C GLY A 132 6.71 -26.53 -8.95
N ILE A 133 7.92 -26.89 -8.53
CA ILE A 133 8.94 -25.97 -8.02
C ILE A 133 9.30 -24.98 -9.12
N GLY A 134 9.58 -25.46 -10.33
CA GLY A 134 9.86 -24.64 -11.50
C GLY A 134 8.76 -23.62 -11.77
N ILE A 135 7.49 -24.00 -11.75
CA ILE A 135 6.34 -23.10 -11.93
C ILE A 135 6.26 -22.08 -10.79
N ILE A 136 6.45 -22.47 -9.53
CA ILE A 136 6.44 -21.54 -8.38
C ILE A 136 7.61 -20.56 -8.47
N SER A 137 8.81 -21.04 -8.76
CA SER A 137 10.02 -20.23 -8.94
C SER A 137 9.87 -19.29 -10.15
N SER A 138 9.34 -19.77 -11.26
CA SER A 138 9.12 -18.99 -12.49
C SER A 138 8.03 -17.94 -12.30
N SER A 139 6.93 -18.29 -11.62
CA SER A 139 5.87 -17.33 -11.31
C SER A 139 6.33 -16.30 -10.29
N THR A 140 7.13 -16.68 -9.30
CA THR A 140 7.75 -15.71 -8.37
C THR A 140 8.73 -14.78 -9.10
N LEU A 141 9.55 -15.32 -10.01
CA LEU A 141 10.49 -14.54 -10.81
C LEU A 141 9.77 -13.61 -11.81
N MET A 142 8.73 -14.09 -12.50
CA MET A 142 7.91 -13.27 -13.40
C MET A 142 7.10 -12.21 -12.65
N LEU A 143 6.55 -12.53 -11.47
CA LEU A 143 5.90 -11.57 -10.58
C LEU A 143 6.91 -10.53 -10.06
N SER A 144 8.17 -10.90 -9.86
CA SER A 144 9.22 -9.97 -9.42
C SER A 144 9.71 -9.04 -10.54
N GLN A 145 9.93 -9.56 -11.75
CA GLN A 145 10.45 -8.76 -12.88
C GLN A 145 9.43 -7.76 -13.43
N ASP A 146 8.15 -8.12 -13.45
CA ASP A 146 7.09 -7.22 -13.93
C ASP A 146 6.63 -6.20 -12.86
N SER A 147 7.18 -6.28 -11.64
CA SER A 147 6.80 -5.45 -10.48
C SER A 147 7.65 -4.21 -10.27
N THR A 148 8.83 -4.10 -10.90
CA THR A 148 9.79 -3.01 -10.66
C THR A 148 9.94 -2.04 -11.82
N THR A 149 9.51 -2.41 -13.04
CA THR A 149 9.51 -1.48 -14.17
C THR A 149 8.34 -0.51 -14.02
N PRO A 150 8.56 0.81 -14.05
CA PRO A 150 7.48 1.77 -13.87
C PRO A 150 6.68 1.90 -15.16
N VAL A 151 5.38 2.08 -15.02
CA VAL A 151 4.52 2.54 -16.10
C VAL A 151 4.52 4.07 -16.07
N VAL A 152 4.71 4.68 -17.24
CA VAL A 152 4.51 6.13 -17.42
C VAL A 152 3.06 6.38 -17.79
N GLU A 153 2.32 7.05 -16.91
CA GLU A 153 0.91 7.41 -17.12
C GLU A 153 0.79 8.83 -17.64
N HIS A 154 -0.01 9.03 -18.68
CA HIS A 154 -0.31 10.35 -19.24
C HIS A 154 -1.77 10.70 -18.95
N VAL A 155 -2.00 11.78 -18.21
CA VAL A 155 -3.33 12.16 -17.73
C VAL A 155 -3.60 13.61 -18.10
N THR A 156 -4.80 13.90 -18.60
CA THR A 156 -5.23 15.29 -18.85
C THR A 156 -6.27 15.69 -17.82
N MET A 157 -6.07 16.83 -17.17
CA MET A 157 -7.01 17.40 -16.19
C MET A 157 -7.47 18.77 -16.67
N SER A 158 -8.74 18.88 -17.01
CA SER A 158 -9.30 20.09 -17.63
C SER A 158 -10.08 20.95 -16.65
N PHE A 159 -9.91 22.27 -16.64
CA PHE A 159 -10.57 23.17 -15.67
C PHE A 159 -11.04 24.47 -16.33
N LYS A 160 -12.18 24.99 -15.87
CA LYS A 160 -12.76 26.23 -16.41
C LYS A 160 -12.02 27.49 -15.94
N ASN A 161 -11.48 27.46 -14.73
CA ASN A 161 -10.78 28.57 -14.07
C ASN A 161 -9.25 28.48 -14.15
N LEU A 162 -8.68 27.53 -14.91
CA LEU A 162 -7.22 27.46 -15.10
C LEU A 162 -6.73 28.69 -15.87
N PRO A 163 -5.79 29.51 -15.37
CA PRO A 163 -5.29 30.69 -16.07
C PRO A 163 -4.71 30.36 -17.45
N LEU A 164 -4.78 31.31 -18.39
CA LEU A 164 -4.46 31.05 -19.79
C LEU A 164 -2.98 30.65 -19.96
N ALA A 165 -2.06 31.29 -19.25
CA ALA A 165 -0.64 30.95 -19.34
C ALA A 165 -0.31 29.54 -18.82
N PHE A 166 -1.23 28.94 -18.06
CA PHE A 166 -1.09 27.58 -17.53
C PHE A 166 -1.72 26.49 -18.41
N ASP A 167 -2.45 26.85 -19.46
CA ASP A 167 -2.96 25.87 -20.42
C ASP A 167 -1.81 25.09 -21.09
N GLY A 168 -1.93 23.76 -21.11
CA GLY A 168 -0.89 22.85 -21.58
C GLY A 168 0.28 22.64 -20.60
N THR A 169 0.27 23.24 -19.41
CA THR A 169 1.34 23.04 -18.41
C THR A 169 1.37 21.58 -17.94
N THR A 170 2.58 21.03 -17.87
CA THR A 170 2.80 19.62 -17.52
C THR A 170 3.37 19.47 -16.11
N ILE A 171 2.84 18.51 -15.36
CA ILE A 171 3.26 18.16 -14.00
C ILE A 171 3.78 16.72 -13.99
N GLY A 172 5.04 16.54 -13.60
CA GLY A 172 5.63 15.24 -13.35
C GLY A 172 5.41 14.82 -11.90
N ILE A 173 5.03 13.56 -11.66
CA ILE A 173 4.81 13.01 -10.33
C ILE A 173 5.68 11.79 -10.10
N LEU A 174 6.36 11.78 -8.94
CA LEU A 174 7.05 10.63 -8.38
C LEU A 174 6.76 10.59 -6.88
N SER A 175 6.18 9.51 -6.39
CA SER A 175 5.65 9.40 -5.02
C SER A 175 5.97 8.06 -4.39
N ASP A 176 5.88 8.00 -3.06
CA ASP A 176 5.95 6.77 -2.28
C ASP A 176 7.19 5.96 -2.67
N ILE A 177 8.35 6.62 -2.63
CA ILE A 177 9.62 6.00 -3.02
C ILE A 177 9.94 4.85 -2.07
N HIS A 178 9.67 5.04 -0.76
CA HIS A 178 9.95 4.05 0.28
C HIS A 178 11.37 3.51 0.19
N SER A 179 12.35 4.41 0.13
CA SER A 179 13.76 4.03 0.18
C SER A 179 14.00 3.12 1.37
N SER A 180 14.63 1.99 1.09
CA SER A 180 14.77 0.86 2.01
C SER A 180 15.72 -0.16 1.39
N PRO A 181 16.10 -1.24 2.10
CA PRO A 181 16.87 -2.33 1.50
C PRO A 181 16.21 -2.99 0.27
N PHE A 182 14.89 -2.82 0.08
CA PHE A 182 14.15 -3.33 -1.07
C PHE A 182 13.94 -2.30 -2.18
N MET A 183 14.37 -1.05 -1.97
CA MET A 183 14.35 0.04 -2.94
C MET A 183 15.74 0.69 -2.97
N PRO A 184 16.72 0.06 -3.65
CA PRO A 184 18.09 0.55 -3.69
C PRO A 184 18.20 1.83 -4.53
N LYS A 185 19.22 2.64 -4.24
CA LYS A 185 19.57 3.87 -4.98
C LYS A 185 19.46 3.73 -6.50
N ALA A 186 19.99 2.65 -7.07
CA ALA A 186 20.01 2.45 -8.53
C ALA A 186 18.59 2.46 -9.12
N GLN A 187 17.64 1.80 -8.46
CA GLN A 187 16.26 1.76 -8.88
C GLN A 187 15.57 3.12 -8.71
N ILE A 188 15.84 3.82 -7.61
CA ILE A 188 15.34 5.20 -7.40
C ILE A 188 15.86 6.10 -8.52
N ALA A 189 17.14 5.99 -8.89
CA ALA A 189 17.76 6.78 -9.94
C ALA A 189 17.15 6.48 -11.33
N GLU A 190 16.80 5.23 -11.62
CA GLU A 190 16.06 4.87 -12.84
C GLU A 190 14.69 5.54 -12.91
N TYR A 191 13.97 5.60 -11.78
CA TYR A 191 12.69 6.29 -11.70
C TYR A 191 12.84 7.80 -11.84
N THR A 192 13.85 8.39 -11.18
CA THR A 192 14.16 9.81 -11.32
C THR A 192 14.54 10.16 -12.77
N ALA A 193 15.37 9.35 -13.42
CA ALA A 193 15.73 9.54 -14.83
C ALA A 193 14.51 9.44 -15.75
N SER A 194 13.63 8.46 -15.50
CA SER A 194 12.37 8.31 -16.23
C SER A 194 11.48 9.55 -16.07
N LEU A 195 11.32 10.08 -14.86
CA LEU A 195 10.60 11.33 -14.60
C LEU A 195 11.23 12.52 -15.33
N MET A 196 12.55 12.69 -15.27
CA MET A 196 13.25 13.80 -15.93
C MET A 196 13.15 13.73 -17.46
N SER A 197 13.09 12.53 -18.03
CA SER A 197 12.89 12.33 -19.48
C SER A 197 11.55 12.87 -19.99
N LEU A 198 10.56 13.07 -19.11
CA LEU A 198 9.25 13.61 -19.45
C LEU A 198 9.26 15.13 -19.69
N GLN A 199 10.34 15.81 -19.27
CA GLN A 199 10.56 17.25 -19.42
C GLN A 199 9.34 18.07 -18.97
N CYS A 200 8.84 17.77 -17.77
CA CYS A 200 7.68 18.46 -17.22
C CYS A 200 8.02 19.89 -16.75
N ASP A 201 7.03 20.78 -16.80
CA ASP A 201 7.17 22.17 -16.35
C ASP A 201 7.27 22.27 -14.82
N LEU A 202 6.53 21.43 -14.10
CA LEU A 202 6.47 21.35 -12.64
C LEU A 202 6.70 19.91 -12.20
N VAL A 203 7.35 19.69 -11.06
CA VAL A 203 7.44 18.36 -10.44
C VAL A 203 6.84 18.38 -9.04
N ILE A 204 6.04 17.36 -8.73
CA ILE A 204 5.37 17.17 -7.45
C ILE A 204 5.74 15.80 -6.87
N LEU A 205 6.18 15.79 -5.61
CA LEU A 205 6.61 14.62 -4.86
C LEU A 205 5.75 14.45 -3.59
N PRO A 206 4.62 13.73 -3.66
CA PRO A 206 3.67 13.65 -2.56
C PRO A 206 4.04 12.61 -1.49
N GLY A 207 5.19 12.79 -0.83
CA GLY A 207 5.54 12.12 0.42
C GLY A 207 6.01 10.66 0.33
N ASP A 208 6.37 10.12 1.50
CA ASP A 208 6.89 8.77 1.73
C ASP A 208 8.21 8.52 0.96
N PHE A 209 9.22 9.33 1.28
CA PHE A 209 10.55 9.20 0.70
C PHE A 209 11.31 8.00 1.29
N ILE A 210 11.09 7.73 2.57
CA ILE A 210 11.71 6.62 3.31
C ILE A 210 10.65 5.64 3.80
N ASN A 211 11.06 4.43 4.19
CA ASN A 211 10.14 3.45 4.74
C ASN A 211 10.06 3.49 6.28
N SER A 212 11.16 3.62 7.01
CA SER A 212 11.11 3.57 8.48
C SER A 212 12.28 4.20 9.22
N ARG A 213 13.47 4.19 8.64
CA ARG A 213 14.70 4.68 9.29
C ARG A 213 15.17 5.94 8.62
N THR A 214 15.61 6.89 9.42
CA THR A 214 16.11 8.18 8.93
C THR A 214 17.27 8.00 7.94
N GLU A 215 18.14 7.01 8.15
CA GLU A 215 19.28 6.73 7.27
C GLU A 215 18.87 6.23 5.88
N GLU A 216 17.63 5.78 5.71
CA GLU A 216 17.09 5.41 4.40
C GLU A 216 16.90 6.64 3.49
N VAL A 217 17.06 7.86 3.99
CA VAL A 217 17.00 9.07 3.16
C VAL A 217 18.21 9.21 2.24
N PHE A 218 19.38 8.66 2.60
CA PHE A 218 20.63 8.87 1.83
C PHE A 218 20.56 8.31 0.39
N PRO A 219 20.07 7.07 0.15
CA PRO A 219 19.83 6.62 -1.21
C PRO A 219 18.88 7.51 -2.02
N CYS A 220 17.85 8.07 -1.37
CA CYS A 220 16.93 9.02 -2.00
C CYS A 220 17.65 10.31 -2.41
N ILE A 221 18.43 10.90 -1.51
CA ILE A 221 19.19 12.15 -1.78
C ILE A 221 20.12 11.95 -2.98
N GLU A 222 20.90 10.86 -2.97
CA GLU A 222 21.84 10.57 -4.04
C GLU A 222 21.15 10.31 -5.40
N ALA A 223 19.98 9.68 -5.39
CA ALA A 223 19.22 9.37 -6.60
C ALA A 223 18.42 10.57 -7.15
N LEU A 224 17.93 11.45 -6.26
CA LEU A 224 17.18 12.66 -6.61
C LEU A 224 18.09 13.85 -6.91
N GLN A 225 19.40 13.70 -6.79
CA GLN A 225 20.34 14.77 -7.05
C GLN A 225 20.24 15.26 -8.50
N GLY A 226 20.03 16.56 -8.69
CA GLY A 226 19.86 17.17 -10.00
C GLY A 226 18.43 17.13 -10.56
N ILE A 227 17.46 16.67 -9.76
CA ILE A 227 16.04 16.82 -10.09
C ILE A 227 15.71 18.30 -10.29
N HIS A 228 15.08 18.63 -11.41
CA HIS A 228 14.74 20.00 -11.73
C HIS A 228 13.50 20.07 -12.61
N ALA A 229 12.81 21.21 -12.52
CA ALA A 229 11.73 21.58 -13.43
C ALA A 229 11.66 23.12 -13.49
N PRO A 230 11.25 23.72 -14.62
CA PRO A 230 11.17 25.18 -14.78
C PRO A 230 10.37 25.92 -13.70
N LEU A 231 9.25 25.33 -13.25
CA LEU A 231 8.36 25.87 -12.21
C LEU A 231 8.69 25.31 -10.81
N GLY A 232 9.79 24.57 -10.67
CA GLY A 232 10.29 24.02 -9.42
C GLY A 232 9.87 22.58 -9.14
N VAL A 233 10.53 22.02 -8.13
CA VAL A 233 10.30 20.67 -7.61
C VAL A 233 9.76 20.82 -6.20
N TRP A 234 8.53 20.35 -5.98
CA TRP A 234 7.79 20.60 -4.75
C TRP A 234 7.37 19.29 -4.08
N ALA A 235 7.41 19.27 -2.75
CA ALA A 235 7.12 18.08 -1.98
C ALA A 235 6.22 18.37 -0.78
N VAL A 236 5.54 17.32 -0.32
CA VAL A 236 4.96 17.21 1.03
C VAL A 236 5.57 15.99 1.71
N THR A 237 5.38 15.88 3.02
CA THR A 237 5.76 14.68 3.77
C THR A 237 4.67 13.61 3.67
N GLY A 238 5.06 12.35 3.84
CA GLY A 238 4.15 11.23 4.06
C GLY A 238 4.23 10.69 5.48
N ASN A 239 3.39 9.70 5.79
CA ASN A 239 3.35 9.15 7.15
C ASN A 239 4.60 8.35 7.50
N HIS A 240 5.28 7.71 6.54
CA HIS A 240 6.52 6.98 6.82
C HIS A 240 7.69 7.91 7.15
N ASP A 241 7.70 9.12 6.56
CA ASP A 241 8.66 10.16 6.92
C ASP A 241 8.52 10.55 8.40
N TYR A 242 7.29 10.60 8.92
CA TYR A 242 7.00 10.80 10.34
C TYR A 242 7.33 9.61 11.23
N PHE A 243 7.15 8.38 10.76
CA PHE A 243 7.44 7.18 11.55
C PHE A 243 8.90 7.06 11.96
N SER A 244 9.81 7.71 11.23
CA SER A 244 11.23 7.85 11.61
C SER A 244 11.47 8.63 12.91
N LYS A 245 10.48 9.44 13.33
CA LYS A 245 10.57 10.43 14.41
C LYS A 245 11.62 11.53 14.19
N GLN A 246 12.19 11.62 12.99
CA GLN A 246 13.21 12.61 12.60
C GLN A 246 12.85 13.25 11.26
N VAL A 247 11.56 13.49 11.02
CA VAL A 247 11.04 14.11 9.80
C VAL A 247 11.76 15.42 9.43
N GLU A 248 12.10 16.25 10.42
CA GLU A 248 12.79 17.53 10.17
C GLU A 248 14.19 17.31 9.58
N ARG A 249 14.88 16.23 9.98
CA ARG A 249 16.15 15.84 9.38
C ARG A 249 15.94 15.34 7.95
N ILE A 250 14.92 14.53 7.71
CA ILE A 250 14.62 14.01 6.36
C ILE A 250 14.32 15.16 5.40
N VAL A 251 13.46 16.10 5.81
CA VAL A 251 13.13 17.29 5.04
C VAL A 251 14.39 18.12 4.77
N PHE A 252 15.16 18.46 5.82
CA PHE A 252 16.39 19.25 5.68
C PHE A 252 17.36 18.65 4.65
N GLU A 253 17.57 17.34 4.70
CA GLU A 253 18.52 16.64 3.84
C GLU A 253 18.01 16.56 2.38
N LEU A 254 16.70 16.35 2.17
CA LEU A 254 16.10 16.35 0.83
C LEU A 254 16.04 17.76 0.21
N GLU A 255 15.89 18.81 1.00
CA GLU A 255 15.94 20.18 0.49
C GLU A 255 17.30 20.53 -0.12
N GLN A 256 18.38 19.85 0.29
CA GLN A 256 19.70 20.02 -0.31
C GLN A 256 19.77 19.55 -1.77
N THR A 257 18.79 18.79 -2.26
CA THR A 257 18.73 18.34 -3.66
C THR A 257 17.94 19.29 -4.57
N GLY A 258 17.48 20.43 -4.05
CA GLY A 258 16.66 21.41 -4.79
C GLY A 258 15.15 21.15 -4.71
N ILE A 259 14.72 20.18 -3.90
CA ILE A 259 13.31 19.95 -3.56
C ILE A 259 12.88 21.03 -2.56
N ARG A 260 11.66 21.57 -2.71
CA ARG A 260 11.07 22.52 -1.75
C ARG A 260 9.87 21.90 -1.08
N PHE A 261 9.89 21.82 0.25
CA PHE A 261 8.75 21.30 0.99
C PHE A 261 7.72 22.39 1.26
N LEU A 262 6.44 22.07 1.09
CA LEU A 262 5.32 22.90 1.54
C LEU A 262 4.57 22.14 2.63
N ARG A 263 4.61 22.64 3.87
CA ARG A 263 4.07 21.93 5.03
C ARG A 263 3.07 22.81 5.77
N ASN A 264 1.79 22.68 5.40
CA ASN A 264 0.71 23.57 5.83
C ASN A 264 0.92 25.02 5.38
N GLU A 265 1.45 25.15 4.18
CA GLU A 265 1.82 26.42 3.56
C GLU A 265 1.37 26.46 2.11
N HIS A 266 1.39 27.67 1.54
CA HIS A 266 1.12 27.88 0.13
C HIS A 266 2.14 28.84 -0.47
N THR A 267 2.28 28.78 -1.79
CA THR A 267 3.12 29.67 -2.56
C THR A 267 2.52 29.92 -3.95
N GLY A 268 2.82 31.07 -4.54
CA GLY A 268 2.37 31.39 -5.89
C GLY A 268 3.37 30.89 -6.93
N ILE A 269 2.90 30.09 -7.89
CA ILE A 269 3.67 29.71 -9.08
C ILE A 269 3.29 30.68 -10.20
N ARG A 270 4.27 31.38 -10.76
CA ARG A 270 4.07 32.38 -11.83
C ARG A 270 4.49 31.81 -13.18
N LYS A 271 3.68 32.05 -14.21
CA LYS A 271 4.00 31.75 -15.61
C LYS A 271 3.46 32.87 -16.49
N GLY A 272 4.36 33.62 -17.14
CA GLY A 272 3.98 34.84 -17.85
C GLY A 272 3.40 35.90 -16.90
N SER A 273 2.22 36.42 -17.23
CA SER A 273 1.47 37.38 -16.38
C SER A 273 0.59 36.71 -15.32
N ASP A 274 0.37 35.40 -15.42
CA ASP A 274 -0.58 34.67 -14.56
C ASP A 274 0.13 33.98 -13.40
N SER A 275 -0.63 33.65 -12.37
CA SER A 275 -0.20 32.79 -11.27
C SER A 275 -1.27 31.81 -10.84
N ILE A 276 -0.82 30.69 -10.26
CA ILE A 276 -1.65 29.74 -9.52
C ILE A 276 -1.11 29.60 -8.11
N SER A 277 -1.99 29.28 -7.16
CA SER A 277 -1.58 28.96 -5.80
C SER A 277 -1.28 27.46 -5.69
N LEU A 278 -0.05 27.12 -5.29
CA LEU A 278 0.37 25.78 -4.92
C LEU A 278 0.32 25.64 -3.39
N LEU A 279 -0.44 24.67 -2.90
CA LEU A 279 -0.63 24.40 -1.48
C LEU A 279 -0.02 23.05 -1.11
N GLY A 280 0.59 22.95 0.06
CA GLY A 280 1.03 21.69 0.65
C GLY A 280 0.40 21.48 2.01
N ILE A 281 -0.26 20.34 2.21
CA ILE A 281 -0.72 19.90 3.53
C ILE A 281 0.20 18.80 4.04
N ASP A 282 0.69 18.99 5.26
CA ASP A 282 1.54 18.05 5.98
C ASP A 282 0.71 16.83 6.42
N ASP A 283 1.35 15.68 6.63
CA ASP A 283 0.63 14.48 7.07
C ASP A 283 0.03 14.65 8.48
N GLU A 284 -1.05 13.92 8.78
CA GLU A 284 -1.76 13.96 10.07
C GLU A 284 -0.90 13.58 11.28
N PHE A 285 0.20 12.84 11.08
CA PHE A 285 1.19 12.55 12.11
C PHE A 285 2.10 13.73 12.46
N SER A 286 2.04 14.84 11.70
CA SER A 286 2.71 16.09 12.04
C SER A 286 2.27 16.59 13.40
N ASN A 287 3.22 17.00 14.27
CA ASN A 287 2.87 17.60 15.56
C ASN A 287 2.03 18.88 15.38
N THR A 288 2.22 19.60 14.27
CA THR A 288 1.45 20.80 13.95
C THR A 288 0.01 20.42 13.60
N ILE A 289 -0.20 19.52 12.63
CA ILE A 289 -1.56 19.08 12.25
C ILE A 289 -2.23 18.29 13.39
N GLY A 290 -1.50 17.39 14.04
CA GLY A 290 -1.96 16.64 15.20
C GLY A 290 -2.39 17.55 16.33
N LYS A 291 -1.65 18.64 16.61
CA LYS A 291 -2.05 19.66 17.58
C LYS A 291 -3.26 20.46 17.10
N TYR A 292 -3.34 20.84 15.81
CA TYR A 292 -4.53 21.46 15.24
C TYR A 292 -5.77 20.57 15.44
N VAL A 293 -5.67 19.27 15.15
CA VAL A 293 -6.74 18.28 15.34
C VAL A 293 -7.11 18.11 16.82
N ILE A 294 -6.11 18.08 17.72
CA ILE A 294 -6.31 18.04 19.18
C ILE A 294 -6.99 19.31 19.70
N ASP A 295 -6.63 20.47 19.16
CA ASP A 295 -7.16 21.80 19.51
C ASP A 295 -8.51 22.09 18.81
N GLY A 296 -9.11 21.11 18.13
CA GLY A 296 -10.43 21.23 17.48
C GLY A 296 -10.43 21.95 16.13
N PHE A 297 -9.25 22.18 15.55
CA PHE A 297 -9.08 22.63 14.17
C PHE A 297 -8.97 21.43 13.23
N THR A 298 -9.88 21.37 12.26
CA THR A 298 -9.84 20.32 11.24
C THR A 298 -8.88 20.72 10.11
N HIS A 299 -8.42 19.76 9.29
CA HIS A 299 -7.53 20.07 8.16
C HIS A 299 -8.14 21.12 7.22
N GLU A 300 -9.48 21.17 7.13
CA GLU A 300 -10.23 22.18 6.38
C GLU A 300 -9.91 23.60 6.86
N LYS A 301 -9.83 23.83 8.17
CA LYS A 301 -9.51 25.16 8.70
C LYS A 301 -8.09 25.60 8.36
N ALA A 302 -7.15 24.66 8.31
CA ALA A 302 -5.78 24.95 7.84
C ALA A 302 -5.81 25.36 6.36
N VAL A 303 -6.57 24.65 5.53
CA VAL A 303 -6.78 25.00 4.13
C VAL A 303 -7.48 26.34 3.98
N GLU A 304 -8.61 26.58 4.64
CA GLU A 304 -9.34 27.85 4.64
C GLU A 304 -8.45 29.02 5.06
N SER A 305 -7.59 28.83 6.07
CA SER A 305 -6.60 29.82 6.50
C SER A 305 -5.56 30.11 5.41
N MET A 306 -5.08 29.10 4.69
CA MET A 306 -4.19 29.33 3.54
C MET A 306 -4.91 30.02 2.39
N LEU A 307 -6.15 29.63 2.11
CA LEU A 307 -6.95 30.18 1.02
C LEU A 307 -7.37 31.63 1.26
N SER A 308 -7.59 32.05 2.50
CA SER A 308 -7.91 33.45 2.82
C SER A 308 -6.76 34.42 2.52
N ASN A 309 -5.53 33.91 2.43
CA ASN A 309 -4.32 34.69 2.10
C ASN A 309 -3.90 34.58 0.63
N GLY A 310 -4.46 33.63 -0.12
CA GLY A 310 -4.17 33.42 -1.54
C GLY A 310 -4.84 34.48 -2.42
N LYS A 311 -4.09 35.01 -3.38
CA LYS A 311 -4.60 36.00 -4.35
C LYS A 311 -4.99 35.37 -5.70
N ASP A 312 -4.65 34.11 -5.92
CA ASP A 312 -4.86 33.43 -7.19
C ASP A 312 -6.17 32.65 -7.22
N ASP A 313 -6.84 32.66 -8.37
CA ASP A 313 -8.14 32.03 -8.56
C ASP A 313 -8.07 30.50 -8.71
N PHE A 314 -6.91 29.94 -9.09
CA PHE A 314 -6.71 28.51 -9.28
C PHE A 314 -5.79 27.93 -8.21
N LYS A 315 -6.26 26.89 -7.50
CA LYS A 315 -5.59 26.27 -6.35
C LYS A 315 -5.23 24.82 -6.63
N LEU A 316 -3.94 24.56 -6.73
CA LEU A 316 -3.34 23.23 -6.85
C LEU A 316 -2.83 22.78 -5.46
N MET A 317 -3.35 21.67 -4.96
CA MET A 317 -2.98 21.11 -3.66
C MET A 317 -2.16 19.82 -3.82
N MET A 318 -1.10 19.72 -3.03
CA MET A 318 -0.37 18.49 -2.74
C MET A 318 -0.73 18.02 -1.34
N CYS A 319 -0.98 16.73 -1.20
CA CYS A 319 -1.10 16.07 0.09
C CYS A 319 -0.78 14.59 -0.09
N HIS A 320 -0.29 13.93 0.95
CA HIS A 320 0.08 12.52 0.82
C HIS A 320 -1.16 11.62 0.75
N LYS A 321 -2.15 11.81 1.63
CA LYS A 321 -3.36 10.98 1.74
C LYS A 321 -4.54 11.54 0.93
N PRO A 322 -5.22 10.73 0.09
CA PRO A 322 -6.34 11.18 -0.74
C PRO A 322 -7.67 11.32 0.02
N TYR A 323 -7.70 11.07 1.33
CA TYR A 323 -8.92 10.73 2.05
C TYR A 323 -9.92 11.88 2.20
N ARG A 324 -9.44 13.13 2.21
CA ARG A 324 -10.25 14.34 2.44
C ARG A 324 -10.63 15.08 1.16
N PHE A 325 -10.69 14.38 0.04
CA PHE A 325 -10.91 15.01 -1.26
C PHE A 325 -12.20 15.84 -1.34
N GLN A 326 -13.30 15.34 -0.79
CA GLN A 326 -14.59 16.04 -0.87
C GLN A 326 -14.59 17.30 0.02
N GLU A 327 -13.94 17.21 1.17
CA GLU A 327 -13.79 18.31 2.12
C GLU A 327 -12.91 19.42 1.54
N TYR A 328 -11.77 19.06 0.93
CA TYR A 328 -10.90 20.03 0.26
C TYR A 328 -11.55 20.66 -0.98
N SER A 329 -12.34 19.88 -1.72
CA SER A 329 -13.16 20.42 -2.81
C SER A 329 -14.20 21.44 -2.29
N ALA A 330 -14.83 21.17 -1.15
CA ALA A 330 -15.85 22.06 -0.58
C ALA A 330 -15.30 23.41 -0.12
N VAL A 331 -14.02 23.47 0.29
CA VAL A 331 -13.34 24.73 0.66
C VAL A 331 -12.68 25.44 -0.53
N GLY A 332 -12.84 24.91 -1.75
CA GLY A 332 -12.47 25.60 -2.99
C GLY A 332 -11.10 25.23 -3.56
N ILE A 333 -10.58 24.02 -3.29
CA ILE A 333 -9.45 23.45 -4.04
C ILE A 333 -9.91 23.00 -5.43
N ASP A 334 -9.13 23.32 -6.46
CA ASP A 334 -9.45 22.97 -7.86
C ASP A 334 -8.80 21.65 -8.27
N CYS A 335 -7.52 21.48 -7.97
CA CYS A 335 -6.73 20.32 -8.37
C CYS A 335 -6.00 19.75 -7.16
N MET A 336 -6.10 18.44 -6.94
CA MET A 336 -5.43 17.75 -5.83
C MET A 336 -4.56 16.61 -6.37
N ILE A 337 -3.33 16.48 -5.86
CA ILE A 337 -2.39 15.42 -6.22
C ILE A 337 -1.97 14.69 -4.93
N SER A 338 -2.02 13.36 -4.96
CA SER A 338 -1.76 12.51 -3.80
C SER A 338 -1.18 11.14 -4.16
N GLY A 339 -0.63 10.44 -3.15
CA GLY A 339 -0.06 9.09 -3.23
C GLY A 339 -0.66 8.17 -2.17
N HIS A 340 0.18 7.57 -1.33
CA HIS A 340 -0.13 6.82 -0.10
C HIS A 340 -0.75 5.42 -0.28
N THR A 341 -1.60 5.25 -1.28
CA THR A 341 -2.44 4.04 -1.41
C THR A 341 -1.72 2.87 -2.07
N HIS A 342 -0.58 3.14 -2.72
CA HIS A 342 0.17 2.22 -3.56
C HIS A 342 -0.63 1.56 -4.69
N GLY A 343 -1.77 2.14 -5.09
CA GLY A 343 -2.72 1.47 -5.98
C GLY A 343 -3.33 0.19 -5.40
N GLY A 344 -3.28 0.02 -4.08
CA GLY A 344 -3.68 -1.20 -3.39
C GLY A 344 -2.54 -2.19 -3.12
N GLN A 345 -1.37 -1.99 -3.75
CA GLN A 345 -0.17 -2.86 -3.75
C GLN A 345 -0.41 -4.30 -4.22
N ILE A 346 -1.41 -5.00 -3.68
CA ILE A 346 -1.87 -6.33 -4.08
C ILE A 346 -3.37 -6.24 -4.37
N VAL A 347 -3.71 -6.23 -5.66
CA VAL A 347 -5.10 -6.15 -6.11
C VAL A 347 -5.55 -7.51 -6.66
N ALA A 348 -6.50 -8.13 -5.96
CA ALA A 348 -7.09 -9.41 -6.34
C ALA A 348 -8.35 -9.23 -7.20
N MET A 349 -8.59 -10.19 -8.10
CA MET A 349 -9.81 -10.27 -8.92
C MET A 349 -10.20 -9.00 -9.72
N PRO A 350 -9.25 -8.23 -10.31
CA PRO A 350 -9.58 -7.00 -11.03
C PRO A 350 -10.45 -7.24 -12.28
N SER A 351 -10.42 -8.44 -12.87
CA SER A 351 -11.24 -8.81 -14.03
C SER A 351 -12.70 -9.16 -13.67
N ILE A 352 -12.99 -9.37 -12.38
CA ILE A 352 -14.32 -9.79 -11.89
C ILE A 352 -14.99 -8.63 -11.14
N ILE A 353 -14.21 -7.87 -10.38
CA ILE A 353 -14.68 -6.74 -9.58
C ILE A 353 -13.99 -5.48 -10.14
N PRO A 354 -14.73 -4.46 -10.62
CA PRO A 354 -14.14 -3.22 -11.11
C PRO A 354 -13.19 -2.60 -10.10
N GLY A 355 -11.91 -2.53 -10.46
CA GLY A 355 -10.81 -2.05 -9.60
C GLY A 355 -10.40 -2.99 -8.47
N GLY A 356 -10.83 -4.25 -8.51
CA GLY A 356 -10.41 -5.36 -7.66
C GLY A 356 -10.68 -5.21 -6.16
N ILE A 357 -10.13 -6.16 -5.39
CA ILE A 357 -10.12 -6.15 -3.92
C ILE A 357 -8.70 -5.88 -3.46
N SER A 358 -8.52 -4.88 -2.60
CA SER A 358 -7.24 -4.55 -1.96
C SER A 358 -7.48 -4.00 -0.55
N PHE A 359 -6.44 -4.01 0.30
CA PHE A 359 -6.52 -3.44 1.64
C PHE A 359 -6.84 -1.94 1.61
N SER A 360 -6.25 -1.19 0.67
CA SER A 360 -6.47 0.25 0.52
C SER A 360 -7.93 0.61 0.24
N ARG A 361 -8.68 -0.25 -0.47
CA ARG A 361 -10.13 -0.06 -0.71
C ARG A 361 -10.98 -0.08 0.55
N PHE A 362 -10.53 -0.74 1.62
CA PHE A 362 -11.22 -0.71 2.91
C PHE A 362 -10.96 0.59 3.68
N ALA A 363 -9.83 1.27 3.41
CA ALA A 363 -9.48 2.54 4.03
C ALA A 363 -10.13 3.72 3.29
N SER A 364 -10.18 3.69 1.96
CA SER A 364 -10.71 4.79 1.14
C SER A 364 -11.24 4.32 -0.22
N PRO A 365 -12.26 5.00 -0.78
CA PRO A 365 -12.67 4.80 -2.17
C PRO A 365 -11.63 5.31 -3.18
N TYR A 366 -10.70 6.17 -2.76
CA TYR A 366 -9.65 6.73 -3.61
C TYR A 366 -8.40 5.85 -3.52
N VAL A 367 -8.10 5.14 -4.60
CA VAL A 367 -7.02 4.13 -4.64
C VAL A 367 -6.00 4.49 -5.70
N SER A 368 -6.40 4.79 -6.92
CA SER A 368 -5.48 5.21 -7.98
C SER A 368 -6.25 5.80 -9.14
N GLY A 369 -5.63 6.74 -9.85
CA GLY A 369 -6.17 7.37 -11.05
C GLY A 369 -6.87 8.69 -10.78
N LEU A 370 -7.62 9.14 -11.79
CA LEU A 370 -8.30 10.43 -11.81
C LEU A 370 -9.71 10.32 -11.20
N TYR A 371 -10.01 11.23 -10.29
CA TYR A 371 -11.29 11.39 -9.62
C TYR A 371 -11.84 12.79 -9.84
N THR A 372 -13.16 12.90 -9.97
CA THR A 372 -13.88 14.18 -9.99
C THR A 372 -14.67 14.30 -8.70
N SER A 373 -14.69 15.49 -8.10
CA SER A 373 -15.41 15.73 -6.85
C SER A 373 -16.92 15.58 -7.06
N ALA A 374 -17.61 15.05 -6.04
CA ALA A 374 -19.05 14.94 -6.03
C ALA A 374 -19.72 16.26 -5.67
N THR A 375 -19.00 17.17 -4.99
CA THR A 375 -19.51 18.49 -4.58
C THR A 375 -19.23 19.57 -5.62
N ASN A 376 -18.19 19.42 -6.45
CA ASN A 376 -17.85 20.35 -7.53
C ASN A 376 -17.24 19.61 -8.73
N ASN A 377 -17.95 19.56 -9.86
CA ASN A 377 -17.49 18.86 -11.05
C ASN A 377 -16.27 19.49 -11.75
N ASN A 378 -15.91 20.72 -11.38
CA ASN A 378 -14.67 21.35 -11.83
C ASN A 378 -13.46 20.84 -11.04
N THR A 379 -13.64 20.44 -9.77
CA THR A 379 -12.56 19.96 -8.91
C THR A 379 -12.17 18.52 -9.26
N LYS A 380 -10.86 18.27 -9.41
CA LYS A 380 -10.31 16.96 -9.76
C LYS A 380 -9.18 16.56 -8.82
N MET A 381 -9.03 15.26 -8.58
CA MET A 381 -7.90 14.68 -7.85
C MET A 381 -7.23 13.58 -8.66
N TYR A 382 -5.91 13.54 -8.64
CA TYR A 382 -5.14 12.40 -9.10
C TYR A 382 -4.47 11.67 -7.93
N VAL A 383 -4.63 10.34 -7.88
CA VAL A 383 -3.96 9.47 -6.91
C VAL A 383 -2.97 8.59 -7.68
N THR A 384 -1.68 8.85 -7.53
CA THR A 384 -0.64 8.01 -8.14
C THR A 384 -0.50 6.70 -7.35
N ARG A 385 -0.14 5.62 -8.05
CA ARG A 385 0.23 4.36 -7.38
C ARG A 385 1.60 4.42 -6.69
N GLY A 386 2.38 5.48 -6.93
CA GLY A 386 3.76 5.60 -6.44
C GLY A 386 4.67 4.49 -6.96
N VAL A 387 5.93 4.47 -6.51
CA VAL A 387 6.94 3.55 -7.07
C VAL A 387 7.45 2.48 -6.11
N GLY A 388 7.41 2.74 -4.81
CA GLY A 388 7.91 1.87 -3.75
C GLY A 388 6.86 0.94 -3.16
N SER A 389 7.20 0.21 -2.11
CA SER A 389 6.28 -0.77 -1.52
C SER A 389 6.51 -0.87 -0.02
N VAL A 390 5.45 -1.14 0.72
CA VAL A 390 5.46 -1.25 2.18
C VAL A 390 5.25 -2.68 2.63
N GLY A 391 5.92 -3.09 3.71
CA GLY A 391 5.79 -4.43 4.27
C GLY A 391 6.36 -5.52 3.36
N ILE A 392 5.48 -6.22 2.63
CA ILE A 392 5.90 -7.22 1.65
C ILE A 392 6.24 -6.49 0.34
N PRO A 393 7.48 -6.55 -0.15
CA PRO A 393 7.94 -5.79 -1.31
C PRO A 393 7.49 -6.45 -2.63
N ILE A 394 6.18 -6.64 -2.78
CA ILE A 394 5.55 -7.25 -3.94
C ILE A 394 4.40 -6.35 -4.37
N ARG A 395 4.39 -5.99 -5.65
CA ARG A 395 3.26 -5.33 -6.31
C ARG A 395 2.58 -6.31 -7.27
N TYR A 396 1.26 -6.46 -7.14
CA TYR A 396 0.45 -7.32 -8.02
C TYR A 396 -0.79 -6.56 -8.50
N ASN A 397 -0.95 -6.43 -9.81
CA ASN A 397 -1.96 -5.57 -10.45
C ASN A 397 -1.92 -4.10 -9.97
N ALA A 398 -0.77 -3.64 -9.51
CA ALA A 398 -0.52 -2.29 -9.02
C ALA A 398 0.92 -1.86 -9.36
N LYS A 399 1.26 -1.89 -10.64
CA LYS A 399 2.63 -1.59 -11.12
C LYS A 399 3.09 -0.21 -10.65
N PRO A 400 4.41 -0.03 -10.36
CA PRO A 400 4.99 1.27 -10.08
C PRO A 400 4.59 2.29 -11.13
N GLU A 401 4.40 3.54 -10.72
CA GLU A 401 3.87 4.59 -11.58
C GLU A 401 4.71 5.86 -11.52
N ILE A 402 5.01 6.41 -12.69
CA ILE A 402 5.45 7.79 -12.88
C ILE A 402 4.38 8.48 -13.72
N THR A 403 3.92 9.66 -13.29
CA THR A 403 2.77 10.31 -13.95
C THR A 403 3.20 11.62 -14.61
N LYS A 404 2.74 11.86 -15.84
CA LYS A 404 2.69 13.18 -16.48
C LYS A 404 1.24 13.66 -16.57
N ILE A 405 0.90 14.64 -15.75
CA ILE A 405 -0.39 15.35 -15.84
C ILE A 405 -0.23 16.53 -16.79
N THR A 406 -1.19 16.74 -17.69
CA THR A 406 -1.31 17.96 -18.50
C THR A 406 -2.54 18.73 -18.02
N LEU A 407 -2.33 19.98 -17.61
CA LEU A 407 -3.41 20.89 -17.27
C LEU A 407 -4.01 21.47 -18.55
N GLN A 408 -5.34 21.48 -18.64
CA GLN A 408 -6.04 22.00 -19.82
C GLN A 408 -7.10 23.02 -19.40
N ARG A 409 -7.19 24.14 -20.12
CA ARG A 409 -8.30 25.10 -19.94
C ARG A 409 -9.48 24.71 -20.84
N ILE A 410 -10.71 24.84 -20.34
CA ILE A 410 -11.96 24.56 -21.08
C ILE A 410 -12.96 25.71 -21.04
#